data_AF-A0A9P4PV99-F1
#
_entry.id   AF-A0A9P4PV99-F1
#
_cell.length_a   1.000
_cell.length_b   1.000
_cell.length_c   1.000
_cell.angle_alpha   90.00
_cell.angle_beta   90.00
_cell.angle_gamma   90.00
#
_symmetry.space_group_name_H-M   'P 1'
#
loop_
_entity.id
_entity.type
_entity.pdbx_description
1 polymer ?
#
loop_
_entity_poly.entity_id
_entity_poly.type
_entity_poly.pdbx_seq_one_letter_code
_entity_poly.pdbx_strand_id
1 'polypeptide(L)'
;MNKERLFAEIERWYGNEKCAVGPSEDLSKFEHAESKGGKDCPLGCGPPPVTGFTFKGLDWAQRQCNKRAWKEIMEASRGAVTNDPFAEDAVKENFQFLDLYFSISVTASMNKTRLHGWTGFSDTLEAAFEPVKEIFGMGLLPPVVADAARPLV
;
A
#
# COMPACT_ATOMS: atom_id res chain seq x y z
N MET A 1 3.08 11.43 -2.49
CA MET A 1 3.59 10.26 -3.22
C MET A 1 2.70 10.02 -4.45
N ASN A 2 3.26 10.00 -5.65
CA ASN A 2 2.52 9.52 -6.82
C ASN A 2 2.45 7.98 -6.73
N LYS A 3 1.22 7.42 -6.66
CA LYS A 3 0.97 5.98 -6.53
C LYS A 3 1.53 5.20 -7.72
N GLU A 4 1.47 5.74 -8.93
CA GLU A 4 1.98 5.10 -10.15
C GLU A 4 3.48 4.80 -10.04
N ARG A 5 4.25 5.77 -9.53
CA ARG A 5 5.69 5.62 -9.34
C ARG A 5 6.03 4.64 -8.21
N LEU A 6 5.25 4.62 -7.13
CA LEU A 6 5.44 3.62 -6.07
C LEU A 6 5.24 2.20 -6.62
N PHE A 7 4.15 1.93 -7.34
CA PHE A 7 3.88 0.59 -7.84
C PHE A 7 4.92 0.13 -8.86
N ALA A 8 5.38 1.02 -9.75
CA ALA A 8 6.48 0.70 -10.66
C ALA A 8 7.79 0.34 -9.92
N GLU A 9 8.07 1.03 -8.79
CA GLU A 9 9.22 0.70 -7.95
C GLU A 9 9.04 -0.64 -7.22
N ILE A 10 7.85 -0.92 -6.66
CA ILE A 10 7.56 -2.22 -6.01
C ILE A 10 7.79 -3.38 -6.98
N GLU A 11 7.37 -3.24 -8.24
CA GLU A 11 7.61 -4.26 -9.26
C GLU A 11 9.09 -4.48 -9.52
N ARG A 12 9.85 -3.40 -9.66
CA ARG A 12 11.30 -3.46 -9.80
C ARG A 12 11.96 -4.10 -8.58
N TRP A 13 11.49 -3.80 -7.37
CA TRP A 13 12.05 -4.33 -6.13
C TRP A 13 11.88 -5.84 -6.02
N TYR A 14 10.82 -6.40 -6.59
CA TYR A 14 10.55 -7.85 -6.56
C TYR A 14 10.75 -8.56 -7.91
N GLY A 15 11.31 -7.88 -8.91
CA GLY A 15 11.61 -8.47 -10.21
C GLY A 15 10.37 -8.86 -11.01
N ASN A 16 9.25 -8.18 -10.80
CA ASN A 16 8.03 -8.42 -11.56
C ASN A 16 8.06 -7.66 -12.90
N GLU A 17 8.05 -8.39 -14.01
CA GLU A 17 8.08 -7.80 -15.37
C GLU A 17 6.69 -7.37 -15.88
N LYS A 18 5.62 -7.70 -15.15
CA LYS A 18 4.24 -7.52 -15.65
C LYS A 18 3.74 -6.07 -15.73
N CYS A 19 4.50 -5.11 -15.21
CA CYS A 19 4.19 -3.68 -15.19
C CYS A 19 2.87 -3.31 -14.46
N ALA A 20 2.92 -2.21 -13.72
CA ALA A 20 1.81 -1.84 -12.85
C ALA A 20 0.62 -1.44 -13.73
N VAL A 21 -0.50 -2.13 -13.53
CA VAL A 21 -1.73 -1.81 -14.27
C VAL A 21 -2.38 -0.60 -13.60
N GLY A 22 -2.46 0.50 -14.34
CA GLY A 22 -3.15 1.71 -13.91
C GLY A 22 -4.67 1.51 -13.80
N PRO A 23 -5.38 2.49 -13.23
CA PRO A 23 -6.85 2.45 -13.17
C PRO A 23 -7.46 2.40 -14.57
N SER A 24 -8.63 1.77 -14.69
CA SER A 24 -9.40 1.74 -15.94
C SER A 24 -9.81 3.15 -16.36
N GLU A 25 -9.72 3.47 -17.65
CA GLU A 25 -10.28 4.71 -18.21
C GLU A 25 -11.81 4.65 -18.33
N ASP A 26 -12.37 3.44 -18.38
CA ASP A 26 -13.81 3.21 -18.41
C ASP A 26 -14.42 3.35 -17.01
N LEU A 27 -15.12 4.47 -16.79
CA LEU A 27 -15.79 4.81 -15.53
C LEU A 27 -16.92 3.84 -15.17
N SER A 28 -17.50 3.11 -16.13
CA SER A 28 -18.58 2.15 -15.86
C SER A 28 -18.13 0.94 -15.04
N LYS A 29 -16.81 0.69 -14.99
CA LYS A 29 -16.22 -0.41 -14.22
C LYS A 29 -16.03 -0.08 -12.74
N PHE A 30 -16.25 1.16 -12.32
CA PHE A 30 -16.04 1.61 -10.94
C PHE A 30 -17.29 1.36 -10.10
N GLU A 31 -17.11 0.57 -9.04
CA GLU A 31 -18.04 0.56 -7.91
C GLU A 31 -17.82 1.84 -7.09
N HIS A 32 -18.90 2.37 -6.50
CA HIS A 32 -18.84 3.60 -5.72
C HIS A 32 -19.27 3.33 -4.28
N ALA A 33 -18.52 3.90 -3.34
CA ALA A 33 -18.90 3.95 -1.92
C ALA A 33 -19.02 5.41 -1.48
N GLU A 34 -20.12 5.71 -0.77
CA GLU A 34 -20.38 7.02 -0.19
C GLU A 34 -20.12 6.97 1.32
N SER A 35 -19.30 7.90 1.83
CA SER A 35 -19.09 8.03 3.28
C SER A 35 -20.06 9.04 3.89
N LYS A 36 -20.20 9.05 5.22
CA LYS A 36 -21.07 10.02 5.90
C LYS A 36 -20.58 11.46 5.70
N GLY A 37 -21.51 12.40 5.54
CA GLY A 37 -21.24 13.84 5.43
C GLY A 37 -21.97 14.65 6.51
N GLY A 38 -21.67 15.96 6.55
CA GLY A 38 -22.33 16.92 7.46
C GLY A 38 -22.33 16.46 8.93
N LYS A 39 -23.49 16.55 9.57
CA LYS A 39 -23.69 16.19 11.00
C LYS A 39 -23.39 14.71 11.32
N ASP A 40 -23.41 13.85 10.32
CA ASP A 40 -23.19 12.41 10.47
C ASP A 40 -21.70 12.02 10.32
N CYS A 41 -20.85 12.99 9.93
CA CYS A 41 -19.39 12.86 9.92
C CYS A 41 -18.80 13.39 11.25
N PRO A 42 -17.79 12.74 11.85
CA PRO A 42 -17.18 13.19 13.11
C PRO A 42 -16.66 14.64 13.09
N LEU A 43 -16.24 15.13 11.92
CA LEU A 43 -15.74 16.51 11.76
C LEU A 43 -16.87 17.52 11.44
N GLY A 44 -18.10 17.04 11.22
CA GLY A 44 -19.30 17.89 11.12
C GLY A 44 -19.42 18.74 9.85
N CYS A 45 -18.51 18.61 8.89
CA CYS A 45 -18.40 19.55 7.77
C CYS A 45 -18.30 18.84 6.41
N GLY A 46 -18.82 19.51 5.37
CA GLY A 46 -18.72 19.11 3.98
C GLY A 46 -19.75 18.06 3.51
N PRO A 47 -19.91 17.91 2.19
CA PRO A 47 -20.74 16.86 1.60
C PRO A 47 -20.10 15.48 1.78
N PRO A 48 -20.91 14.39 1.71
CA PRO A 48 -20.42 13.01 1.61
C PRO A 48 -19.33 12.83 0.54
N PRO A 49 -18.13 12.33 0.88
CA PRO A 49 -17.16 11.97 -0.14
C PRO A 49 -17.56 10.66 -0.81
N VAL A 50 -17.49 10.64 -2.14
CA VAL A 50 -17.71 9.45 -2.97
C VAL A 50 -16.37 8.93 -3.45
N THR A 51 -16.12 7.64 -3.20
CA THR A 51 -14.91 6.95 -3.65
C THR A 51 -15.29 5.91 -4.70
N GLY A 52 -14.66 5.99 -5.88
CA GLY A 52 -14.72 4.96 -6.91
C GLY A 52 -13.57 3.96 -6.78
N PHE A 53 -13.84 2.67 -6.94
CA PHE A 53 -12.79 1.64 -6.99
C PHE A 53 -13.20 0.50 -7.95
N THR A 54 -12.21 -0.13 -8.57
CA THR A 54 -12.37 -1.34 -9.39
C THR A 54 -11.77 -2.58 -8.72
N PHE A 55 -11.17 -2.40 -7.54
CA PHE A 55 -10.39 -3.40 -6.83
C PHE A 55 -10.49 -3.16 -5.33
N LYS A 56 -10.66 -4.25 -4.56
CA LYS A 56 -10.59 -4.26 -3.10
C LYS A 56 -9.44 -5.17 -2.67
N GLY A 57 -8.51 -4.63 -1.90
CA GLY A 57 -7.37 -5.33 -1.33
C GLY A 57 -7.80 -6.48 -0.42
N LEU A 58 -8.85 -6.29 0.39
CA LEU A 58 -9.36 -7.37 1.24
C LEU A 58 -9.92 -8.53 0.43
N ASP A 59 -10.74 -8.24 -0.60
CA ASP A 59 -11.30 -9.27 -1.48
C ASP A 59 -10.20 -10.01 -2.22
N TRP A 60 -9.16 -9.30 -2.67
CA TRP A 60 -7.97 -9.92 -3.24
C TRP A 60 -7.29 -10.83 -2.21
N ALA A 61 -7.02 -10.37 -1.00
CA ALA A 61 -6.30 -11.15 0.00
C ALA A 61 -7.05 -12.43 0.42
N GLN A 62 -8.38 -12.40 0.41
CA GLN A 62 -9.20 -13.58 0.74
C GLN A 62 -9.20 -14.67 -0.34
N ARG A 63 -8.76 -14.38 -1.57
CA ARG A 63 -8.73 -15.37 -2.66
C ARG A 63 -7.73 -16.49 -2.36
N GLN A 64 -8.19 -17.73 -2.54
CA GLN A 64 -7.38 -18.92 -2.26
C GLN A 64 -6.09 -18.98 -3.08
N CYS A 65 -6.07 -18.42 -4.30
CA CYS A 65 -4.86 -18.36 -5.11
C CYS A 65 -3.75 -17.51 -4.45
N ASN A 66 -4.10 -16.41 -3.79
CA ASN A 66 -3.14 -15.53 -3.13
C ASN A 66 -2.60 -16.15 -1.84
N LYS A 67 -3.50 -16.78 -1.05
CA LYS A 67 -3.09 -17.55 0.13
C LYS A 67 -2.11 -18.66 -0.24
N ARG A 68 -2.37 -19.38 -1.35
CA ARG A 68 -1.48 -20.44 -1.85
C ARG A 68 -0.14 -19.88 -2.32
N ALA A 69 -0.16 -18.81 -3.11
CA ALA A 69 1.06 -18.17 -3.58
C ALA A 69 1.96 -17.73 -2.42
N TRP A 70 1.39 -17.20 -1.33
CA TRP A 70 2.19 -16.85 -0.16
C TRP A 70 2.82 -18.06 0.53
N LYS A 71 2.10 -19.18 0.66
CA LYS A 71 2.66 -20.43 1.19
C LYS A 71 3.82 -20.94 0.34
N GLU A 72 3.69 -20.89 -0.98
CA GLU A 72 4.77 -21.24 -1.91
C GLU A 72 6.01 -20.35 -1.69
N ILE A 73 5.83 -19.04 -1.46
CA ILE A 73 6.92 -18.11 -1.11
C ILE A 73 7.57 -18.51 0.21
N MET A 74 6.78 -18.80 1.25
CA MET A 74 7.30 -19.22 2.55
C MET A 74 8.11 -20.51 2.45
N GLU A 75 7.61 -21.53 1.73
CA GLU A 75 8.32 -22.79 1.48
C GLU A 75 9.62 -22.57 0.69
N ALA A 76 9.55 -21.79 -0.40
CA ALA A 76 10.73 -21.47 -1.22
C ALA A 76 11.80 -20.68 -0.44
N SER A 77 11.40 -19.90 0.56
CA SER A 77 12.30 -19.13 1.42
C SER A 77 13.14 -19.98 2.37
N ARG A 78 12.83 -21.27 2.52
CA ARG A 78 13.52 -22.22 3.43
C ARG A 78 13.61 -21.71 4.87
N GLY A 79 12.55 -21.08 5.36
CA GLY A 79 12.45 -20.55 6.72
C GLY A 79 12.91 -19.11 6.90
N ALA A 80 13.30 -18.41 5.82
CA ALA A 80 13.59 -16.98 5.90
C ALA A 80 12.32 -16.14 6.07
N VAL A 81 11.22 -16.49 5.39
CA VAL A 81 9.90 -15.87 5.59
C VAL A 81 9.10 -16.75 6.54
N THR A 82 8.74 -16.21 7.71
CA THR A 82 8.11 -16.95 8.81
C THR A 82 6.70 -16.46 9.11
N ASN A 83 6.36 -15.23 8.72
CA ASN A 83 5.04 -14.65 8.93
C ASN A 83 4.08 -14.99 7.77
N ASP A 84 2.86 -15.40 8.11
CA ASP A 84 1.76 -15.61 7.16
C ASP A 84 0.70 -14.52 7.35
N PRO A 85 0.67 -13.46 6.53
CA PRO A 85 -0.35 -12.42 6.62
C PRO A 85 -1.71 -12.90 6.13
N PHE A 86 -1.78 -14.06 5.47
CA PHE A 86 -2.99 -14.65 4.90
C PHE A 86 -3.64 -15.71 5.81
N ALA A 87 -3.11 -15.90 7.02
CA ALA A 87 -3.72 -16.74 8.05
C ALA A 87 -5.19 -16.33 8.27
N GLU A 88 -6.08 -17.29 8.50
CA GLU A 88 -7.54 -17.05 8.49
C GLU A 88 -7.99 -16.05 9.55
N ASP A 89 -7.35 -16.08 10.71
CA ASP A 89 -7.58 -15.17 11.84
C ASP A 89 -7.00 -13.77 11.60
N ALA A 90 -5.99 -13.63 10.74
CA ALA A 90 -5.26 -12.36 10.54
C ALA A 90 -5.58 -11.65 9.21
N VAL A 91 -6.09 -12.35 8.19
CA VAL A 91 -6.25 -11.80 6.83
C VAL A 91 -7.11 -10.54 6.79
N LYS A 92 -8.18 -10.48 7.60
CA LYS A 92 -9.01 -9.28 7.65
C LYS A 92 -8.25 -8.12 8.28
N GLU A 93 -7.60 -8.35 9.40
CA GLU A 93 -6.89 -7.32 10.17
C GLU A 93 -5.72 -6.74 9.36
N ASN A 94 -5.00 -7.60 8.64
CA ASN A 94 -3.83 -7.22 7.84
C ASN A 94 -4.19 -6.42 6.58
N PHE A 95 -5.33 -6.71 5.93
CA PHE A 95 -5.62 -6.18 4.59
C PHE A 95 -6.78 -5.18 4.52
N GLN A 96 -7.71 -5.14 5.49
CA GLN A 96 -8.89 -4.25 5.43
C GLN A 96 -8.52 -2.76 5.35
N PHE A 97 -7.40 -2.36 5.92
CA PHE A 97 -6.98 -0.96 5.92
C PHE A 97 -6.46 -0.49 4.56
N LEU A 98 -6.06 -1.42 3.66
CA LEU A 98 -5.57 -1.06 2.33
C LEU A 98 -6.68 -0.40 1.49
N ASP A 99 -7.92 -0.84 1.63
CA ASP A 99 -9.07 -0.28 0.92
C ASP A 99 -9.30 1.20 1.30
N LEU A 100 -9.04 1.55 2.56
CA LEU A 100 -9.08 2.92 3.04
C LEU A 100 -7.83 3.71 2.61
N TYR A 101 -6.65 3.12 2.74
CA TYR A 101 -5.39 3.77 2.43
C TYR A 101 -5.30 4.20 0.96
N PHE A 102 -5.77 3.35 0.05
CA PHE A 102 -5.74 3.65 -1.38
C PHE A 102 -6.90 4.55 -1.84
N SER A 103 -7.99 4.67 -1.08
CA SER A 103 -9.13 5.55 -1.42
C SER A 103 -8.94 6.99 -0.98
N ILE A 104 -8.16 7.25 0.08
CA ILE A 104 -7.97 8.60 0.61
C ILE A 104 -6.66 9.22 0.09
N SER A 105 -6.70 10.52 -0.20
CA SER A 105 -5.51 11.34 -0.39
C SER A 105 -5.43 12.38 0.73
N VAL A 106 -4.53 12.17 1.69
CA VAL A 106 -4.27 13.12 2.78
C VAL A 106 -2.87 13.69 2.62
N THR A 107 -2.77 15.01 2.47
CA THR A 107 -1.49 15.72 2.44
C THR A 107 -1.44 16.74 3.57
N ALA A 108 -0.52 16.54 4.51
CA ALA A 108 -0.26 17.51 5.57
C ALA A 108 0.70 18.61 5.08
N SER A 109 0.50 19.85 5.55
CA SER A 109 1.45 20.92 5.32
C SER A 109 2.56 20.88 6.37
N MET A 110 3.82 20.86 5.92
CA MET A 110 5.01 20.94 6.77
C MET A 110 5.41 22.39 7.10
N ASN A 111 4.62 23.39 6.67
CA ASN A 111 4.98 24.81 6.80
C ASN A 111 5.21 25.21 8.26
N LYS A 112 4.36 24.77 9.19
CA LYS A 112 4.52 25.09 10.62
C LYS A 112 5.88 24.61 11.14
N THR A 113 6.25 23.37 10.87
CA THR A 113 7.54 22.81 11.34
C THR A 113 8.72 23.55 10.71
N ARG A 114 8.64 23.90 9.42
CA ARG A 114 9.67 24.69 8.72
C ARG A 114 9.83 26.10 9.27
N LEU A 115 8.72 26.77 9.61
CA LEU A 115 8.75 28.08 10.27
C LEU A 115 9.42 28.03 11.65
N HIS A 116 9.42 26.88 12.31
CA HIS A 116 10.10 26.64 13.58
C HIS A 116 11.51 26.05 13.41
N GLY A 117 12.11 26.15 12.22
CA GLY A 117 13.52 25.82 11.99
C GLY A 117 13.80 24.37 11.59
N TRP A 118 12.79 23.51 11.43
CA TRP A 118 13.01 22.15 10.91
C TRP A 118 13.28 22.15 9.42
N THR A 119 14.47 21.69 9.03
CA THR A 119 14.91 21.59 7.63
C THR A 119 14.98 20.15 7.13
N GLY A 120 14.70 19.15 7.99
CA GLY A 120 14.76 17.75 7.62
C GLY A 120 13.67 17.36 6.61
N PHE A 121 14.05 16.50 5.67
CA PHE A 121 13.13 15.82 4.77
C PHE A 121 13.64 14.40 4.54
N SER A 122 12.77 13.54 4.01
CA SER A 122 13.15 12.21 3.56
C SER A 122 12.45 11.95 2.23
N ASP A 123 13.18 11.40 1.27
CA ASP A 123 12.57 10.95 0.03
C ASP A 123 11.60 9.81 0.31
N THR A 124 10.37 9.90 -0.18
CA THR A 124 9.33 8.92 0.16
C THR A 124 9.62 7.53 -0.40
N LEU A 125 10.32 7.41 -1.54
CA LEU A 125 10.68 6.12 -2.12
C LEU A 125 11.85 5.49 -1.38
N GLU A 126 12.85 6.29 -1.00
CA GLU A 126 13.95 5.84 -0.14
C GLU A 126 13.43 5.38 1.23
N ALA A 127 12.59 6.21 1.87
CA ALA A 127 11.96 5.89 3.15
C ALA A 127 11.08 4.63 3.11
N ALA A 128 10.50 4.32 1.95
CA ALA A 128 9.71 3.11 1.75
C ALA A 128 10.59 1.88 1.48
N PHE A 129 11.72 2.05 0.79
CA PHE A 129 12.61 0.95 0.38
C PHE A 129 13.55 0.50 1.50
N GLU A 130 14.20 1.43 2.20
CA GLU A 130 15.23 1.10 3.19
C GLU A 130 14.73 0.13 4.28
N PRO A 131 13.53 0.33 4.86
CA PRO A 131 13.00 -0.61 5.86
C PRO A 131 12.72 -2.01 5.30
N VAL A 132 12.56 -2.19 3.98
CA VAL A 132 12.24 -3.52 3.40
C VAL A 132 13.33 -4.53 3.71
N LYS A 133 14.60 -4.11 3.74
CA LYS A 133 15.73 -4.99 4.10
C LYS A 133 15.65 -5.45 5.56
N GLU A 134 15.27 -4.54 6.46
CA GLU A 134 15.08 -4.85 7.88
C GLU A 134 13.85 -5.76 8.07
N ILE A 135 12.76 -5.48 7.37
CA ILE A 135 11.52 -6.27 7.40
C ILE A 135 11.75 -7.69 6.84
N PHE A 136 12.59 -7.84 5.81
CA PHE A 136 13.06 -9.16 5.37
C PHE A 136 13.86 -9.87 6.47
N GLY A 137 14.77 -9.17 7.15
CA GLY A 137 15.52 -9.73 8.28
C GLY A 137 14.63 -10.21 9.44
N MET A 138 13.43 -9.64 9.59
CA MET A 138 12.41 -10.06 10.55
C MET A 138 11.52 -11.22 10.05
N GLY A 139 11.71 -11.68 8.81
CA GLY A 139 10.94 -12.76 8.20
C GLY A 139 9.52 -12.39 7.80
N LEU A 140 9.24 -11.10 7.61
CA LEU A 140 7.91 -10.57 7.29
C LEU A 140 7.66 -10.42 5.78
N LEU A 141 8.71 -10.24 4.99
CA LEU A 141 8.64 -10.06 3.54
C LEU A 141 9.68 -10.94 2.85
N PRO A 142 9.48 -11.32 1.57
CA PRO A 142 10.54 -11.91 0.76
C PRO A 142 11.66 -10.88 0.48
N PRO A 143 12.87 -11.35 0.12
CA PRO A 143 13.97 -10.46 -0.22
C PRO A 143 13.68 -9.68 -1.51
N VAL A 144 14.16 -8.44 -1.57
CA VAL A 144 14.12 -7.62 -2.78
C VAL A 144 15.30 -7.96 -3.70
N VAL A 145 15.09 -7.87 -5.00
CA VAL A 145 16.13 -8.02 -6.04
C VAL A 145 16.79 -6.69 -6.41
N ALA A 146 16.18 -5.57 -6.02
CA ALA A 146 16.76 -4.25 -6.22
C ALA A 146 17.86 -3.95 -5.21
N ASP A 147 18.96 -3.36 -5.66
CA ASP A 147 20.08 -2.99 -4.77
C ASP A 147 19.78 -1.76 -3.90
N ALA A 148 19.09 -0.76 -4.50
CA ALA A 148 18.81 0.54 -3.91
C ALA A 148 17.47 1.11 -4.40
N ALA A 149 16.94 2.08 -3.66
CA ALA A 149 15.82 2.93 -4.06
C ALA A 149 16.19 3.84 -5.24
N ARG A 150 15.19 4.31 -5.98
CA ARG A 150 15.34 5.39 -6.98
C ARG A 150 14.63 6.66 -6.49
N PRO A 151 15.32 7.54 -5.73
CA PRO A 151 14.69 8.69 -5.08
C PRO A 151 14.07 9.67 -6.09
N LEU A 152 13.12 10.47 -5.60
CA LEU A 152 12.44 11.52 -6.38
C LEU A 152 13.33 12.76 -6.59
N VAL A 153 14.24 13.03 -5.66
CA VAL A 153 15.08 14.24 -5.59
C VAL A 153 16.56 13.88 -5.68
#